data_AF-A0A5M9MPV0-F1
#
_entry.id   AF-A0A5M9MPV0-F1
#
_cell.length_a   1.000
_cell.length_b   1.000
_cell.length_c   1.000
_cell.angle_alpha   90.00
_cell.angle_beta   90.00
_cell.angle_gamma   90.00
#
_symmetry.space_group_name_H-M   'P 1'
#
loop_
_entity.id
_entity.type
_entity.pdbx_description
1 polymer ?
#
loop_
_entity_poly.entity_id
_entity_poly.type
_entity_poly.pdbx_seq_one_letter_code
_entity_poly.pdbx_strand_id
1 'polypeptide(L)'
;MVAPQIFQLSVASAFDNLDRQQKLYAHYMFKAAWSGSRIIFRQVSPEANSIFDFIMALYRSCDGDWEHLARRENLDVCEVQPFLDYAVTFLSNMGNYYGSGDQKFTPDISKGKLARSAASAASRAATLWEQIKDPMFLIPLFGLGLP
;
A
#
# COMPACT_ATOMS: atom_id res chain seq x y z
N MET A 1 2.91 -12.32 -8.49
CA MET A 1 2.66 -11.03 -9.19
C MET A 1 3.96 -10.63 -9.90
N VAL A 2 3.92 -9.98 -11.07
CA VAL A 2 5.18 -9.52 -11.71
C VAL A 2 5.73 -8.33 -10.93
N ALA A 3 7.05 -8.28 -10.71
CA ALA A 3 7.69 -7.15 -10.06
C ALA A 3 7.32 -5.83 -10.78
N PRO A 4 6.78 -4.83 -10.06
CA PRO A 4 6.31 -3.60 -10.69
C PRO A 4 7.48 -2.75 -11.19
N GLN A 5 7.34 -2.16 -12.37
CA GLN A 5 8.28 -1.16 -12.85
C GLN A 5 8.01 0.18 -12.17
N ILE A 6 9.05 0.77 -11.59
CA ILE A 6 8.93 2.01 -10.81
C ILE A 6 9.58 3.15 -11.59
N PHE A 7 8.81 4.22 -11.80
CA PHE A 7 9.27 5.43 -12.46
C PHE A 7 9.01 6.63 -11.55
N GLN A 8 9.97 7.55 -11.45
CA GLN A 8 9.81 8.78 -10.70
C GLN A 8 9.29 9.89 -11.61
N LEU A 9 8.16 10.50 -11.25
CA LEU A 9 7.65 11.68 -11.94
C LEU A 9 8.55 12.89 -11.65
N SER A 10 9.20 13.41 -12.69
CA SER A 10 10.10 14.56 -12.58
C SER A 10 9.33 15.87 -12.55
N VAL A 11 9.03 16.38 -11.35
CA VAL A 11 8.24 17.62 -11.15
C VAL A 11 9.02 18.79 -10.57
N ALA A 12 10.26 18.57 -10.11
CA ALA A 12 11.03 19.58 -9.37
C ALA A 12 11.17 20.90 -10.14
N SER A 13 11.64 20.85 -11.39
CA SER A 13 11.80 22.05 -12.22
C SER A 13 10.49 22.82 -12.44
N ALA A 14 9.37 22.11 -12.67
CA ALA A 14 8.07 22.74 -12.84
C ALA A 14 7.60 23.41 -11.53
N PHE A 15 7.80 22.75 -10.40
CA PHE A 15 7.42 23.29 -9.09
C PHE A 15 8.31 24.45 -8.66
N ASP A 16 9.61 24.41 -8.95
CA ASP A 16 10.57 25.44 -8.56
C ASP A 16 10.27 26.79 -9.25
N ASN A 17 9.80 26.74 -10.50
CA ASN A 17 9.39 27.89 -11.29
C ASN A 17 8.09 28.55 -10.81
N LEU A 18 7.34 27.93 -9.89
CA LEU A 18 6.15 28.53 -9.33
C LEU A 18 6.51 29.66 -8.36
N ASP A 19 5.71 30.73 -8.38
CA ASP A 19 5.79 31.76 -7.34
C ASP A 19 5.26 31.24 -5.99
N ARG A 20 5.41 32.04 -4.93
CA ARG A 20 4.98 31.66 -3.58
C ARG A 20 3.47 31.35 -3.50
N GLN A 21 2.64 32.13 -4.18
CA GLN A 21 1.18 31.95 -4.14
C GLN A 21 0.77 30.67 -4.87
N GLN A 22 1.37 30.40 -6.03
CA GLN A 22 1.17 29.18 -6.81
C GLN A 22 1.65 27.93 -6.06
N LYS A 23 2.79 28.00 -5.36
CA LYS A 23 3.28 26.90 -4.51
C LYS A 23 2.30 26.59 -3.38
N LEU A 24 1.77 27.62 -2.71
CA LEU A 24 0.75 27.45 -1.67
C LEU A 24 -0.54 26.85 -2.24
N TYR A 25 -1.00 27.36 -3.38
CA TYR A 25 -2.17 26.81 -4.07
C TYR A 25 -1.97 25.32 -4.40
N ALA A 26 -0.85 24.96 -5.04
CA ALA A 26 -0.52 23.58 -5.36
C ALA A 26 -0.46 22.69 -4.11
N HIS A 27 0.13 23.18 -3.02
CA HIS A 27 0.19 22.46 -1.74
C HIS A 27 -1.20 22.12 -1.19
N TYR A 28 -2.11 23.10 -1.13
CA TYR A 28 -3.44 22.86 -0.61
C TYR A 28 -4.31 22.02 -1.54
N MET A 29 -4.18 22.20 -2.86
CA MET A 29 -4.83 21.32 -3.84
C MET A 29 -4.37 19.88 -3.72
N PHE A 30 -3.06 19.65 -3.57
CA PHE A 30 -2.49 18.32 -3.33
C PHE A 30 -3.03 17.70 -2.03
N LYS A 31 -3.06 18.46 -0.92
CA LYS A 31 -3.63 17.98 0.35
C LYS A 31 -5.10 17.60 0.20
N ALA A 32 -5.90 18.42 -0.50
CA ALA A 32 -7.30 18.12 -0.77
C ALA A 32 -7.46 16.83 -1.59
N ALA A 33 -6.69 16.67 -2.67
CA ALA A 33 -6.72 15.47 -3.51
C ALA A 33 -6.43 14.19 -2.71
N TRP A 34 -5.34 14.18 -1.92
CA TRP A 34 -4.97 13.01 -1.11
C TRP A 34 -5.90 12.75 0.07
N SER A 35 -6.59 13.77 0.57
CA SER A 35 -7.61 13.58 1.62
C SER A 35 -8.80 12.76 1.11
N GLY A 36 -9.06 12.78 -0.21
CA GLY A 36 -10.07 11.95 -0.87
C GLY A 36 -9.71 10.47 -1.02
N SER A 37 -8.46 10.07 -0.76
CA SER A 37 -7.97 8.69 -0.95
C SER A 37 -8.83 7.63 -0.27
N ARG A 38 -9.30 7.91 0.95
CA ARG A 38 -10.15 7.01 1.75
C ARG A 38 -11.48 6.67 1.09
N ILE A 39 -12.01 7.60 0.30
CA ILE A 39 -13.24 7.41 -0.46
C ILE A 39 -13.00 6.38 -1.56
N ILE A 40 -11.90 6.55 -2.32
CA ILE A 40 -11.51 5.62 -3.39
C ILE A 40 -11.29 4.22 -2.83
N PHE A 41 -10.52 4.06 -1.74
CA PHE A 41 -10.34 2.74 -1.12
C PHE A 41 -11.68 2.08 -0.77
N ARG A 42 -12.65 2.85 -0.24
CA ARG A 42 -13.97 2.33 0.11
C ARG A 42 -14.81 1.95 -1.12
N GLN A 43 -14.55 2.57 -2.27
CA GLN A 43 -15.22 2.25 -3.54
C GLN A 43 -14.60 1.04 -4.24
N VAL A 44 -13.33 0.72 -3.98
CA VAL A 44 -12.65 -0.44 -4.57
C VAL A 44 -13.05 -1.74 -3.88
N SER A 45 -12.89 -1.83 -2.55
CA SER A 45 -13.23 -3.04 -1.82
C SER A 45 -13.47 -2.79 -0.32
N PRO A 46 -14.22 -3.68 0.38
CA PRO A 46 -14.44 -3.55 1.82
C PRO A 46 -13.15 -3.51 2.67
N GLU A 47 -12.13 -4.26 2.26
CA GLU A 47 -10.88 -4.44 2.99
C GLU A 47 -9.78 -3.39 2.65
N ALA A 48 -9.92 -2.64 1.55
CA ALA A 48 -8.84 -1.78 1.04
C ALA A 48 -8.38 -0.71 2.04
N ASN A 49 -9.30 -0.10 2.80
CA ASN A 49 -8.92 0.87 3.83
C ASN A 49 -8.06 0.26 4.94
N SER A 50 -8.37 -0.96 5.36
CA SER A 50 -7.60 -1.68 6.38
C SER A 50 -6.26 -2.17 5.84
N ILE A 51 -6.18 -2.55 4.56
CA ILE A 51 -4.92 -2.88 3.89
C ILE A 51 -4.00 -1.66 3.85
N PHE A 52 -4.51 -0.48 3.47
CA PHE A 52 -3.73 0.76 3.49
C PHE A 52 -3.19 1.05 4.90
N ASP A 53 -4.06 0.95 5.91
CA ASP A 53 -3.67 1.16 7.31
C ASP A 53 -2.60 0.18 7.78
N PHE A 54 -2.69 -1.08 7.34
CA PHE A 54 -1.72 -2.11 7.65
C PHE A 54 -0.34 -1.79 7.04
N ILE A 55 -0.29 -1.43 5.76
CA ILE A 55 0.96 -1.03 5.08
C ILE A 55 1.59 0.16 5.81
N MET A 56 0.79 1.19 6.14
CA MET A 56 1.28 2.37 6.86
C MET A 56 1.72 2.07 8.29
N ALA A 57 1.07 1.13 8.99
CA ALA A 57 1.46 0.71 10.33
C ALA A 57 2.82 -0.02 10.30
N LEU A 58 3.04 -0.90 9.33
CA LEU A 58 4.32 -1.55 9.13
C LEU A 58 5.41 -0.53 8.80
N TYR A 59 5.16 0.36 7.84
CA TYR A 59 6.11 1.42 7.47
C TYR A 59 6.54 2.24 8.68
N ARG A 60 5.60 2.69 9.52
CA ARG A 60 5.89 3.48 10.72
C ARG A 60 6.67 2.70 11.79
N SER A 61 6.55 1.38 11.84
CA SER A 61 7.26 0.55 12.82
C SER A 61 8.76 0.41 12.54
N CYS A 62 9.18 0.72 11.31
CA CYS A 62 10.57 0.68 10.88
C CYS A 62 11.04 2.00 10.22
N ASP A 63 10.19 3.01 10.17
CA ASP A 63 10.42 4.28 9.45
C ASP A 63 10.88 4.09 7.98
N GLY A 64 10.35 3.06 7.33
CA GLY A 64 10.73 2.67 5.97
C GLY A 64 12.04 1.87 5.86
N ASP A 65 12.73 1.58 6.96
CA ASP A 65 13.89 0.67 6.98
C ASP A 65 13.42 -0.79 7.02
N TRP A 66 13.04 -1.30 5.84
CA TRP A 66 12.55 -2.67 5.68
C TRP A 66 13.63 -3.73 5.90
N GLU A 67 14.90 -3.40 5.70
CA GLU A 67 16.00 -4.31 6.02
C GLU A 67 16.14 -4.51 7.53
N HIS A 68 16.05 -3.42 8.30
CA HIS A 68 16.04 -3.48 9.75
C HIS A 68 14.85 -4.31 10.25
N LEU A 69 13.66 -4.10 9.67
CA LEU A 69 12.48 -4.91 9.98
C LEU A 69 12.73 -6.39 9.69
N ALA A 70 13.29 -6.74 8.53
CA ALA A 70 13.58 -8.13 8.15
C ALA A 70 14.53 -8.80 9.15
N ARG A 71 15.64 -8.14 9.48
CA ARG A 71 16.65 -8.65 10.42
C ARG A 71 16.09 -8.87 11.82
N ARG A 72 15.22 -7.96 12.30
CA ARG A 72 14.54 -8.10 13.60
C ARG A 72 13.68 -9.35 13.67
N GLU A 73 13.06 -9.73 12.54
CA GLU A 73 12.19 -10.89 12.42
C GLU A 73 12.92 -12.19 12.03
N ASN A 74 14.25 -12.14 11.93
CA ASN A 74 15.06 -13.23 11.40
C ASN A 74 14.56 -13.70 10.02
N LEU A 75 14.10 -12.73 9.22
CA LEU A 75 13.74 -12.90 7.81
C LEU A 75 14.90 -12.43 6.95
N ASP A 76 15.09 -13.06 5.79
CA ASP A 76 15.94 -12.49 4.77
C ASP A 76 15.25 -11.26 4.13
N VAL A 77 16.02 -10.26 3.73
CA VAL A 77 15.52 -9.05 3.05
C VAL A 77 14.74 -9.42 1.80
N CYS A 78 15.20 -10.46 1.08
CA CYS A 78 14.51 -11.03 -0.08
C CYS A 78 13.09 -11.52 0.24
N GLU A 79 12.80 -11.88 1.49
CA GLU A 79 11.48 -12.36 1.92
C GLU A 79 10.49 -11.22 2.16
N VAL A 80 10.96 -9.99 2.35
CA VAL A 80 10.12 -8.80 2.50
C VAL A 80 9.79 -8.17 1.14
N GLN A 81 10.66 -8.35 0.14
CA GLN A 81 10.48 -7.78 -1.19
C GLN A 81 9.12 -8.07 -1.84
N PRO A 82 8.57 -9.31 -1.82
CA PRO A 82 7.27 -9.58 -2.43
C PRO A 82 6.10 -8.84 -1.76
N PHE A 83 6.23 -8.51 -0.48
CA PHE A 83 5.27 -7.65 0.20
C PHE A 83 5.43 -6.18 -0.23
N LEU A 84 6.66 -5.70 -0.42
CA LEU A 84 6.91 -4.34 -0.91
C LEU A 84 6.39 -4.16 -2.33
N ASP A 85 6.57 -5.15 -3.19
CA ASP A 85 5.99 -5.18 -4.54
C ASP A 85 4.47 -5.07 -4.47
N TYR A 86 3.84 -5.80 -3.55
CA TYR A 86 2.39 -5.70 -3.32
C TYR A 86 1.99 -4.32 -2.83
N ALA A 87 2.71 -3.77 -1.83
CA ALA A 87 2.41 -2.49 -1.24
C ALA A 87 2.52 -1.35 -2.26
N VAL A 88 3.57 -1.34 -3.09
CA VAL A 88 3.72 -0.31 -4.13
C VAL A 88 2.64 -0.45 -5.21
N THR A 89 2.26 -1.69 -5.59
CA THR A 89 1.18 -1.93 -6.57
C THR A 89 -0.17 -1.48 -6.00
N PHE A 90 -0.45 -1.78 -4.73
CA PHE A 90 -1.65 -1.34 -4.02
C PHE A 90 -1.74 0.19 -3.94
N LEU A 91 -0.67 0.85 -3.50
CA LEU A 91 -0.64 2.31 -3.36
C LEU A 91 -0.76 3.01 -4.71
N SER A 92 -0.18 2.45 -5.77
CA SER A 92 -0.28 3.01 -7.13
C SER A 92 -1.68 2.87 -7.73
N ASN A 93 -2.38 1.77 -7.46
CA ASN A 93 -3.75 1.55 -7.96
C ASN A 93 -4.84 2.11 -7.03
N MET A 94 -4.45 2.69 -5.88
CA MET A 94 -5.39 3.15 -4.86
C MET A 94 -6.34 2.03 -4.38
N GLY A 95 -5.85 0.80 -4.28
CA GLY A 95 -6.64 -0.38 -3.93
C GLY A 95 -5.98 -1.70 -4.33
N ASN A 96 -6.60 -2.82 -3.98
CA ASN A 96 -6.11 -4.18 -4.24
C ASN A 96 -6.64 -4.81 -5.55
N TYR A 97 -7.08 -3.97 -6.48
CA TYR A 97 -7.50 -4.34 -7.83
C TYR A 97 -6.74 -3.47 -8.82
N TYR A 98 -6.36 -4.04 -9.97
CA TYR A 98 -5.71 -3.25 -11.01
C TYR A 98 -6.71 -2.24 -11.60
N GLY A 99 -6.32 -0.97 -11.71
CA GLY A 99 -7.15 0.06 -12.32
C GLY A 99 -7.41 -0.16 -13.81
N SER A 100 -6.65 -1.06 -14.45
CA SER A 100 -6.93 -1.58 -15.79
C SER A 100 -7.27 -3.06 -15.68
N GLY A 101 -8.47 -3.44 -16.12
CA GLY A 101 -8.94 -4.82 -16.16
C GLY A 101 -9.66 -5.30 -14.91
N ASP A 102 -9.71 -4.49 -13.84
CA ASP A 102 -10.52 -4.72 -12.65
C ASP A 102 -10.29 -6.09 -11.99
N GLN A 103 -9.10 -6.63 -12.15
CA GLN A 103 -8.70 -7.92 -11.57
C GLN A 103 -8.02 -7.70 -10.23
N LYS A 104 -8.40 -8.52 -9.25
CA LYS A 104 -7.75 -8.52 -7.93
C LYS A 104 -6.34 -9.06 -8.04
N PHE A 105 -5.41 -8.45 -7.30
CA PHE A 105 -4.07 -9.00 -7.09
C PHE A 105 -3.81 -9.24 -5.61
N THR A 106 -3.01 -10.26 -5.33
CA THR A 106 -2.68 -10.71 -3.99
C THR A 106 -1.18 -10.64 -3.76
N PRO A 107 -0.72 -10.49 -2.51
CA PRO A 107 0.69 -10.42 -2.21
C PRO A 107 1.36 -11.79 -2.42
N ASP A 108 2.57 -11.79 -2.97
CA ASP A 108 3.33 -13.01 -3.28
C ASP A 108 4.22 -13.44 -2.10
N ILE A 109 3.62 -13.45 -0.91
CA ILE A 109 4.27 -13.76 0.36
C ILE A 109 3.34 -14.63 1.20
N SER A 110 3.86 -15.59 1.93
CA SER A 110 3.02 -16.45 2.78
C SER A 110 2.29 -15.63 3.87
N LYS A 111 1.03 -15.98 4.16
CA LYS A 111 0.27 -15.41 5.28
C LYS A 111 1.05 -15.46 6.61
N GLY A 112 1.74 -16.56 6.88
CA GLY A 112 2.52 -16.75 8.11
C GLY A 112 3.65 -15.74 8.28
N LYS A 113 4.35 -15.39 7.20
CA LYS A 113 5.41 -14.36 7.22
C LYS A 113 4.84 -12.98 7.56
N LEU A 114 3.76 -12.57 6.90
CA LEU A 114 3.11 -11.29 7.20
C LEU A 114 2.52 -11.24 8.60
N ALA A 115 1.97 -12.34 9.10
CA ALA A 115 1.47 -12.43 10.47
C ALA A 115 2.59 -12.17 11.49
N ARG A 116 3.80 -12.71 11.27
CA ARG A 116 4.96 -12.44 12.12
C ARG A 116 5.39 -10.97 12.06
N SER A 117 5.53 -10.41 10.86
CA SER A 117 5.85 -8.98 10.69
C SER A 117 4.82 -8.08 11.37
N ALA A 118 3.53 -8.41 11.28
CA ALA A 118 2.45 -7.70 11.93
C ALA A 118 2.54 -7.74 13.46
N ALA A 119 2.82 -8.92 14.02
CA ALA A 119 2.94 -9.12 15.46
C ALA A 119 4.11 -8.35 16.06
N SER A 120 5.23 -8.25 15.34
CA SER A 120 6.42 -7.52 15.78
C SER A 120 6.32 -6.00 15.60
N ALA A 121 5.64 -5.53 14.55
CA ALA A 121 5.60 -4.12 14.21
C ALA A 121 4.88 -3.26 15.27
N ALA A 122 3.65 -3.63 15.64
CA ALA A 122 2.85 -2.95 16.66
C ALA A 122 1.55 -3.72 16.92
N SER A 123 0.95 -3.52 18.10
CA SER A 123 -0.38 -4.06 18.44
C SER A 123 -1.44 -3.69 17.39
N ARG A 124 -1.40 -2.47 16.85
CA ARG A 124 -2.30 -2.03 15.78
C ARG A 124 -2.13 -2.84 14.49
N ALA A 125 -0.90 -3.16 14.09
CA ALA A 125 -0.63 -3.93 12.88
C ALA A 125 -1.17 -5.37 13.02
N ALA A 126 -1.01 -5.98 14.19
CA ALA A 126 -1.58 -7.29 14.50
C ALA A 126 -3.13 -7.28 14.45
N THR A 127 -3.79 -6.28 15.02
CA THR A 127 -5.26 -6.15 14.93
C THR A 127 -5.74 -5.95 13.50
N LEU A 128 -5.06 -5.12 12.71
CA LEU A 128 -5.40 -4.89 11.30
C LEU A 128 -5.21 -6.17 10.48
N TRP A 129 -4.14 -6.92 10.74
CA TRP A 129 -3.86 -8.19 10.07
C TRP A 129 -5.02 -9.18 10.23
N GLU A 130 -5.57 -9.33 11.44
CA GLU A 130 -6.70 -10.22 11.70
C GLU A 130 -7.95 -9.86 10.86
N GLN A 131 -8.15 -8.58 10.55
CA GLN A 131 -9.27 -8.13 9.71
C GLN A 131 -9.07 -8.43 8.23
N ILE A 132 -7.82 -8.43 7.74
CA ILE A 132 -7.53 -8.44 6.31
C ILE A 132 -6.90 -9.74 5.81
N LYS A 133 -6.35 -10.59 6.68
CA LYS A 133 -5.55 -11.77 6.29
C LYS A 133 -6.24 -12.74 5.34
N ASP A 134 -7.55 -12.83 5.40
CA ASP A 134 -8.34 -13.68 4.51
C ASP A 134 -8.77 -12.94 3.24
N PRO A 135 -9.46 -11.79 3.30
CA PRO A 135 -9.87 -11.09 2.08
C PRO A 135 -8.68 -10.60 1.24
N MET A 136 -7.54 -10.22 1.84
CA MET A 136 -6.33 -9.80 1.12
C MET A 136 -5.75 -10.88 0.22
N PHE A 137 -5.95 -12.16 0.56
CA PHE A 137 -5.41 -13.31 -0.17
C PHE A 137 -6.45 -14.06 -1.01
N LEU A 138 -7.73 -13.73 -0.85
CA LEU A 138 -8.81 -14.36 -1.59
C LEU A 138 -8.85 -13.82 -3.03
N ILE A 139 -8.63 -14.69 -4.01
CA ILE A 139 -8.78 -14.38 -5.44
C ILE A 139 -10.22 -14.75 -5.84
N PRO A 140 -11.08 -13.78 -6.21
CA PRO A 140 -12.41 -14.06 -6.72
C PRO A 140 -12.36 -14.67 -8.14
N LEU A 141 -13.42 -15.37 -8.53
CA LEU A 141 -13.54 -15.95 -9.88
C LEU A 141 -13.66 -14.89 -10.97
N PHE A 142 -14.21 -13.72 -10.62
CA PHE A 142 -14.45 -12.60 -11.53
C PHE A 142 -13.81 -11.32 -10.98
N GLY A 143 -13.58 -10.34 -11.85
CA GLY A 143 -13.15 -8.99 -11.47
C GLY A 143 -14.26 -8.19 -10.79
N LEU A 144 -14.04 -6.87 -10.63
CA LEU A 144 -15.09 -5.99 -10.13
C LEU A 144 -16.30 -6.01 -11.07
N GLY A 145 -17.50 -6.01 -10.48
CA GLY A 145 -18.74 -6.14 -11.21
C GLY A 145 -19.95 -6.17 -10.28
N LEU A 146 -21.13 -6.32 -10.86
CA LEU A 146 -22.34 -6.54 -10.09
C LEU A 146 -22.29 -7.92 -9.40
N PRO A 147 -22.95 -8.06 -8.22
CA PRO A 147 -23.08 -9.36 -7.53
C PRO A 147 -23.73 -10.44 -8.38
#